data_AF-A0A819I0L9-F1
#
_entry.id   AF-A0A819I0L9-F1
#
_cell.length_a   1.000
_cell.length_b   1.000
_cell.length_c   1.000
_cell.angle_alpha   90.00
_cell.angle_beta   90.00
_cell.angle_gamma   90.00
#
_symmetry.space_group_name_H-M   'P 1'
#
loop_
_entity.id
_entity.type
_entity.pdbx_description
1 polymer ?
#
loop_
_entity_poly.entity_id
_entity_poly.type
_entity_poly.pdbx_seq_one_letter_code
_entity_poly.pdbx_strand_id
1 'polypeptide(L)'
;MNAANIIDCLSNLLKDNLTLNSTSCVSQKEREVAQHFCETITKLNECKIFEFEEETTLDVGETSNEYENEDDKNTFYDDNSSGADDEWDSKDNERERHDLSDYSLEYMKEVVAYTDAKDSSGKRRRSWKSVHEKYKRIPAQTYISRFRKYLEQQGTKRQKIQKVDEMVFQMFVEAREKNLMVHDVDIQRWGLKVAKDMKLNEFHASDGWVKNFKGRHGIVSRRVTNIVTKHESANLELIEKSKENFIKDFYTRSSHFRSSQILNTDQVGIEKEVHSTRTLSFGGEKKTFGAVASKHATTHSYTVQPMISLDGKQIGPILLCLQEPKGKMGEIVKQNLFEPSNVVITCSSSGKLTSSLVTYWRDHCLLPSIENKCLLLSDSWSGQNDASLYSKTNCKNKHVTRIQIPQKTTNDLQPLDVYYNRQMKNFIKRIYNRVALDEIPIHMYERNNIIKLVSLVHNQLSAPIFRPMIRYSWFASGLSKIDPSPFSSINEACFPPITSYEKCSVQHCDEGVLITCAFCSKKFCFYDFFVNYHFHG
;
A
#
# COMPACT_ATOMS: atom_id res chain seq x y z
N MET A 1 -3.28 -32.52 26.41
CA MET A 1 -2.05 -33.27 26.73
C MET A 1 -1.33 -32.45 27.80
N ASN A 2 -1.02 -33.00 28.98
CA ASN A 2 -0.43 -32.21 30.08
C ASN A 2 1.02 -31.87 29.72
N ALA A 3 1.37 -30.58 29.66
CA ALA A 3 2.69 -30.09 29.29
C ALA A 3 3.80 -30.62 30.23
N ALA A 4 3.48 -30.86 31.50
CA ALA A 4 4.40 -31.50 32.45
C ALA A 4 4.80 -32.91 31.98
N ASN A 5 3.85 -33.70 31.46
CA ASN A 5 4.14 -35.06 30.97
C ASN A 5 4.99 -35.04 29.69
N ILE A 6 4.85 -34.01 28.86
CA ILE A 6 5.65 -33.83 27.65
C ILE A 6 7.09 -33.48 28.02
N ILE A 7 7.29 -32.54 28.95
CA ILE A 7 8.61 -32.12 29.44
C ILE A 7 9.33 -33.30 30.12
N ASP A 8 8.61 -34.09 30.91
CA ASP A 8 9.18 -35.26 31.59
C ASP A 8 9.57 -36.37 30.60
N CYS A 9 8.74 -36.64 29.58
CA CYS A 9 9.08 -37.54 28.47
C CYS A 9 10.32 -37.06 27.69
N LEU A 10 10.39 -35.76 27.36
CA LEU A 10 11.52 -35.18 26.64
C LEU A 10 12.81 -35.21 27.46
N SER A 11 12.73 -34.95 28.77
CA SER A 11 13.90 -35.02 29.65
C SER A 11 14.42 -36.44 29.81
N ASN A 12 13.55 -37.45 29.92
CA ASN A 12 13.95 -38.86 29.98
C ASN A 12 14.59 -39.32 28.66
N LEU A 13 14.04 -38.93 27.52
CA LEU A 13 14.63 -39.19 26.20
C LEU A 13 16.04 -38.61 26.03
N LEU A 14 16.29 -37.43 26.62
CA LEU A 14 17.59 -36.75 26.58
C LEU A 14 18.59 -37.33 27.58
N LYS A 15 18.16 -37.76 28.78
CA LYS A 15 19.02 -38.44 29.76
C LYS A 15 19.55 -39.78 29.24
N ASP A 16 18.73 -40.52 28.48
CA ASP A 16 19.09 -41.86 28.00
C ASP A 16 19.89 -41.85 26.68
N ASN A 17 19.97 -40.73 25.93
CA ASN A 17 20.57 -40.69 24.58
C ASN A 17 21.67 -39.64 24.32
N LEU A 18 22.23 -39.01 25.34
CA LEU A 18 23.36 -38.09 25.15
C LEU A 18 24.72 -38.76 25.39
N THR A 19 25.05 -39.75 24.56
CA THR A 19 26.40 -39.74 23.99
C THR A 19 26.27 -38.96 22.70
N LEU A 20 26.73 -37.70 22.71
CA LEU A 20 26.86 -36.87 21.52
C LEU A 20 27.71 -37.63 20.49
N ASN A 21 27.08 -38.41 19.62
CA ASN A 21 27.74 -39.00 18.47
C ASN A 21 28.08 -37.83 17.54
N SER A 22 29.34 -37.40 17.63
CA SER A 22 29.91 -36.21 16.99
C SER A 22 29.99 -36.28 15.46
N THR A 23 29.33 -37.25 14.83
CA THR A 23 29.46 -37.58 13.41
C THR A 23 28.38 -37.01 12.50
N SER A 24 27.33 -36.34 13.02
CA SER A 24 26.27 -35.74 12.19
C SER A 24 26.18 -34.21 12.22
N CYS A 25 27.03 -33.51 12.97
CA CYS A 25 26.92 -32.06 13.15
C CYS A 25 27.86 -31.31 12.18
N VAL A 26 27.28 -30.58 11.22
CA VAL A 26 27.98 -30.08 10.02
C VAL A 26 28.48 -28.64 10.20
N SER A 27 28.04 -27.90 11.23
CA SER A 27 28.58 -26.57 11.54
C SER A 27 28.66 -26.27 13.04
N GLN A 28 29.53 -25.33 13.43
CA GLN A 28 29.68 -24.88 14.82
C GLN A 28 28.39 -24.24 15.36
N LYS A 29 27.63 -23.56 14.50
CA LYS A 29 26.35 -22.95 14.85
C LYS A 29 25.27 -23.98 15.21
N GLU A 30 25.27 -25.13 14.54
CA GLU A 30 24.36 -26.24 14.89
C GLU A 30 24.69 -26.85 16.25
N ARG A 31 25.98 -26.93 16.63
CA ARG A 31 26.39 -27.38 17.97
C ARG A 31 25.93 -26.42 19.07
N GLU A 32 26.08 -25.13 18.83
CA GLU A 32 25.64 -24.09 19.78
C GLU A 32 24.12 -24.13 19.98
N VAL A 33 23.35 -24.30 18.90
CA VAL A 33 21.88 -24.44 18.97
C VAL A 33 21.49 -25.72 19.70
N ALA A 34 22.11 -26.86 19.39
CA ALA A 34 21.82 -28.13 20.06
C ALA A 34 22.15 -28.07 21.56
N GLN A 35 23.26 -27.43 21.92
CA GLN A 35 23.66 -27.24 23.31
C GLN A 35 22.69 -26.32 24.05
N HIS A 36 22.33 -25.17 23.45
CA HIS A 36 21.35 -24.25 24.02
C HIS A 36 19.97 -24.89 24.22
N PHE A 37 19.56 -25.74 23.28
CA PHE A 37 18.30 -26.49 23.37
C PHE A 37 18.33 -27.50 24.54
N CYS A 38 19.42 -28.27 24.69
CA CYS A 38 19.58 -29.21 25.80
C CYS A 38 19.61 -28.50 27.17
N GLU A 39 20.32 -27.37 27.27
CA GLU A 39 20.38 -26.56 28.49
C GLU A 39 19.00 -26.00 28.86
N THR A 40 18.23 -25.56 27.87
CA THR A 40 16.88 -25.01 28.08
C THR A 40 15.92 -26.08 28.59
N ILE A 41 15.94 -27.28 28.02
CA ILE A 41 15.08 -28.39 28.49
C ILE A 41 15.49 -28.85 29.89
N THR A 42 16.80 -28.88 30.19
CA THR A 42 17.30 -29.24 31.53
C THR A 42 16.84 -28.22 32.58
N LYS A 43 16.95 -26.92 32.30
CA LYS A 43 16.45 -25.84 33.18
C LYS A 43 14.94 -25.89 33.39
N LEU A 44 14.19 -26.28 32.36
CA LEU A 44 12.73 -26.47 32.47
C LEU A 44 12.36 -27.66 33.36
N ASN A 45 13.15 -28.74 33.37
CA ASN A 45 12.90 -29.89 34.26
C ASN A 45 13.19 -29.57 35.74
N GLU A 46 14.07 -28.61 36.01
CA GLU A 46 14.38 -28.17 37.39
C GLU A 46 13.36 -27.16 37.95
N CYS A 47 12.48 -26.61 37.10
CA CYS A 47 11.42 -25.69 37.51
C CYS A 47 10.23 -26.43 38.14
N LYS A 48 9.89 -26.08 39.39
CA LYS A 48 8.75 -26.68 40.13
C LYS A 48 7.39 -26.03 39.83
N ILE A 49 7.37 -24.93 39.06
CA ILE A 49 6.16 -24.19 38.70
C ILE A 49 6.30 -23.81 37.23
N PHE A 50 5.27 -24.14 36.44
CA PHE A 50 5.19 -23.78 35.04
C PHE A 50 4.05 -22.77 34.84
N GLU A 51 4.37 -21.57 34.37
CA GLU A 51 3.38 -20.68 33.75
C GLU A 51 3.40 -20.97 32.25
N PHE A 52 2.32 -21.54 31.74
CA PHE A 52 2.10 -21.68 30.31
C PHE A 52 1.14 -20.59 29.87
N GLU A 53 1.54 -19.75 28.93
CA GLU A 53 0.60 -18.92 28.20
C GLU A 53 -0.25 -19.85 27.32
N GLU A 54 -1.57 -19.93 27.58
CA GLU A 54 -2.50 -20.58 26.67
C GLU A 54 -2.70 -19.68 25.45
N GLU A 55 -1.79 -19.80 24.49
CA GLU A 55 -1.87 -19.12 23.22
C GLU A 55 -2.77 -19.94 22.28
N THR A 56 -4.04 -19.56 22.16
CA THR A 56 -4.98 -20.17 21.18
C THR A 56 -4.88 -19.54 19.79
N THR A 57 -3.83 -18.78 19.50
CA THR A 57 -3.60 -18.18 18.18
C THR A 57 -2.34 -18.76 17.58
N LEU A 58 -2.52 -19.61 16.56
CA LEU A 58 -1.46 -19.97 15.63
C LEU A 58 -1.09 -18.72 14.83
N ASP A 59 -0.08 -17.97 15.31
CA ASP A 59 0.69 -17.06 14.47
C ASP A 59 1.54 -17.90 13.51
N VAL A 60 0.88 -18.46 12.49
CA VAL A 60 1.56 -18.59 11.21
C VAL A 60 1.78 -17.16 10.80
N GLY A 61 3.03 -16.69 10.86
CA GLY A 61 3.41 -15.39 10.38
C GLY A 61 2.88 -15.21 8.96
N GLU A 62 1.70 -14.59 8.85
CA GLU A 62 1.37 -13.75 7.72
C GLU A 62 2.50 -12.74 7.73
N THR A 63 3.46 -13.01 6.85
CA THR A 63 4.52 -12.09 6.46
C THR A 63 3.98 -10.70 6.63
N SER A 64 4.57 -9.96 7.57
CA SER A 64 4.37 -8.54 7.74
C SER A 64 4.27 -7.93 6.34
N ASN A 65 3.04 -7.69 5.90
CA ASN A 65 2.76 -6.82 4.79
C ASN A 65 3.16 -5.47 5.36
N GLU A 66 4.45 -5.15 5.22
CA GLU A 66 4.97 -3.82 5.38
C GLU A 66 4.06 -2.97 4.50
N TYR A 67 3.15 -2.22 5.10
CA TYR A 67 2.39 -1.21 4.38
C TYR A 67 3.30 0.01 4.32
N GLU A 68 4.26 0.03 3.37
CA GLU A 68 4.85 1.29 2.96
C GLU A 68 3.76 2.08 2.23
N ASN A 69 3.31 3.09 2.96
CA ASN A 69 2.49 4.23 2.59
C ASN A 69 2.58 4.60 1.09
N GLU A 70 1.50 4.35 0.36
CA GLU A 70 1.02 5.30 -0.64
C GLU A 70 0.51 6.53 0.11
N ASP A 71 1.25 7.63 0.05
CA ASP A 71 0.72 9.00 -0.13
C ASP A 71 1.83 10.04 0.13
N ASP A 72 2.46 10.48 -0.96
CA ASP A 72 2.92 11.87 -1.14
C ASP A 72 2.98 12.12 -2.65
N LYS A 73 1.81 12.06 -3.30
CA LYS A 73 1.58 12.79 -4.54
C LYS A 73 0.89 14.10 -4.16
N ASN A 74 1.65 14.97 -3.50
CA ASN A 74 1.42 16.40 -3.70
C ASN A 74 2.27 16.81 -4.89
N THR A 75 1.59 17.32 -5.90
CA THR A 75 2.12 17.84 -7.16
C THR A 75 3.24 18.85 -6.93
N PHE A 76 4.48 18.45 -7.17
CA PHE A 76 5.44 19.36 -7.79
C PHE A 76 5.36 19.09 -9.29
N TYR A 77 4.62 19.95 -9.98
CA TYR A 77 4.85 20.15 -11.41
C TYR A 77 6.27 20.71 -11.51
N ASP A 78 7.24 19.86 -11.81
CA ASP A 78 8.46 20.33 -12.45
C ASP A 78 8.10 20.54 -13.92
N ASP A 79 7.48 21.70 -14.17
CA ASP A 79 7.51 22.32 -15.49
C ASP A 79 8.95 22.81 -15.71
N ASN A 80 9.78 21.87 -16.14
CA ASN A 80 10.91 22.15 -17.01
C ASN A 80 10.76 21.26 -18.24
N SER A 81 9.75 21.59 -19.05
CA SER A 81 9.90 21.50 -20.50
C SER A 81 10.93 22.54 -20.95
N SER A 82 12.19 22.32 -20.59
CA SER A 82 13.31 22.89 -21.32
C SER A 82 13.93 21.72 -22.08
N GLY A 83 13.57 21.64 -23.36
CA GLY A 83 14.25 20.75 -24.30
C GLY A 83 15.75 20.98 -24.23
N ALA A 84 16.45 19.96 -23.77
CA ALA A 84 17.86 19.78 -24.04
C ALA A 84 17.95 18.45 -24.79
N ASP A 85 17.94 18.59 -26.11
CA ASP A 85 18.27 17.54 -27.05
C ASP A 85 19.69 17.04 -26.76
N ASP A 86 19.82 15.94 -26.00
CA ASP A 86 21.04 15.14 -26.05
C ASP A 86 20.93 14.17 -27.24
N GLU A 87 21.11 14.81 -28.38
CA GLU A 87 21.42 14.29 -29.70
C GLU A 87 22.66 13.40 -29.62
N TRP A 88 22.48 12.11 -29.35
CA TRP A 88 23.53 11.12 -29.63
C TRP A 88 23.51 10.76 -31.12
N ASP A 89 24.22 11.62 -31.84
CA ASP A 89 24.94 11.40 -33.09
C ASP A 89 24.12 11.05 -34.34
N SER A 90 23.76 12.12 -35.06
CA SER A 90 23.61 12.08 -36.52
C SER A 90 24.10 13.39 -37.12
N LYS A 91 25.32 13.82 -36.78
CA LYS A 91 26.05 14.74 -37.66
C LYS A 91 26.68 13.97 -38.82
N ASP A 92 25.80 13.54 -39.72
CA ASP A 92 26.16 13.25 -41.10
C ASP A 92 25.02 13.68 -42.02
N ASN A 93 25.19 14.89 -42.56
CA ASN A 93 24.60 15.47 -43.77
C ASN A 93 23.08 15.37 -43.98
N GLU A 94 22.38 16.49 -43.75
CA GLU A 94 21.05 16.84 -44.27
C GLU A 94 21.03 17.05 -45.79
N ARG A 95 21.56 16.12 -46.58
CA ARG A 95 21.33 16.09 -48.03
C ARG A 95 20.86 14.70 -48.44
N GLU A 96 19.54 14.62 -48.70
CA GLU A 96 18.79 13.51 -49.30
C GLU A 96 18.67 12.19 -48.50
N ARG A 97 17.88 12.18 -47.42
CA ARG A 97 17.37 10.93 -46.82
C ARG A 97 16.07 10.46 -47.49
N HIS A 98 16.18 9.78 -48.62
CA HIS A 98 15.14 8.82 -49.03
C HIS A 98 15.33 7.51 -48.24
N ASP A 99 14.30 7.09 -47.51
CA ASP A 99 14.31 5.90 -46.67
C ASP A 99 14.11 4.64 -47.54
N LEU A 100 14.84 3.57 -47.24
CA LEU A 100 14.70 2.30 -47.97
C LEU A 100 13.32 1.67 -47.74
N SER A 101 12.58 2.12 -46.71
CA SER A 101 11.19 1.73 -46.43
C SER A 101 10.21 2.08 -47.55
N ASP A 102 10.57 3.00 -48.47
CA ASP A 102 9.74 3.39 -49.63
C ASP A 102 9.67 2.32 -50.73
N TYR A 103 10.42 1.21 -50.62
CA TYR A 103 10.50 0.17 -51.63
C TYR A 103 10.07 -1.19 -51.06
N SER A 104 9.23 -1.93 -51.79
CA SER A 104 8.85 -3.29 -51.37
C SER A 104 10.03 -4.26 -51.48
N LEU A 105 10.00 -5.33 -50.67
CA LEU A 105 11.03 -6.35 -50.67
C LEU A 105 11.14 -7.04 -52.06
N GLU A 106 10.01 -7.29 -52.72
CA GLU A 106 9.94 -7.81 -54.08
C GLU A 106 10.60 -6.86 -55.08
N TYR A 107 10.33 -5.56 -54.98
CA TYR A 107 10.91 -4.55 -55.86
C TYR A 107 12.43 -4.46 -55.69
N MET A 108 12.93 -4.48 -54.45
CA MET A 108 14.38 -4.51 -54.19
C MET A 108 15.05 -5.75 -54.78
N LYS A 109 14.42 -6.93 -54.63
CA LYS A 109 14.91 -8.20 -55.22
C LYS A 109 14.96 -8.12 -56.75
N GLU A 110 13.91 -7.59 -57.37
CA GLU A 110 13.82 -7.45 -58.82
C GLU A 110 14.91 -6.52 -59.38
N VAL A 111 15.13 -5.38 -58.73
CA VAL A 111 16.16 -4.40 -59.11
C VAL A 111 17.56 -4.99 -58.99
N VAL A 112 17.87 -5.67 -57.89
CA VAL A 112 19.18 -6.30 -57.67
C VAL A 112 19.39 -7.43 -58.68
N ALA A 113 18.38 -8.28 -58.90
CA ALA A 113 18.45 -9.36 -59.88
C ALA A 113 18.65 -8.85 -61.31
N TYR A 114 17.96 -7.78 -61.71
CA TYR A 114 18.15 -7.15 -63.02
C TYR A 114 19.54 -6.53 -63.17
N THR A 115 20.05 -5.90 -62.11
CA THR A 115 21.39 -5.29 -62.13
C THR A 115 22.49 -6.34 -62.24
N ASP A 116 22.32 -7.47 -61.54
CA ASP A 116 23.28 -8.56 -61.46
C ASP A 116 23.10 -9.61 -62.58
N ALA A 117 22.07 -9.47 -63.42
CA ALA A 117 21.85 -10.31 -64.59
C ALA A 117 23.01 -10.19 -65.59
N LYS A 118 23.62 -11.34 -65.92
CA LYS A 118 24.72 -11.44 -66.88
C LYS A 118 24.19 -11.50 -68.32
N ASP A 119 24.97 -11.00 -69.27
CA ASP A 119 24.76 -11.24 -70.69
C ASP A 119 25.19 -12.66 -71.11
N SER A 120 24.91 -13.04 -72.36
CA SER A 120 25.25 -14.36 -72.95
C SER A 120 26.75 -14.68 -72.97
N SER A 121 27.62 -13.71 -72.65
CA SER A 121 29.07 -13.86 -72.54
C SER A 121 29.59 -13.92 -71.10
N GLY A 122 28.69 -13.82 -70.11
CA GLY A 122 28.98 -13.99 -68.69
C GLY A 122 29.79 -12.86 -68.03
N LYS A 123 30.08 -11.76 -68.73
CA LYS A 123 31.15 -10.83 -68.34
C LYS A 123 30.75 -9.40 -67.95
N ARG A 124 29.51 -8.93 -68.13
CA ARG A 124 29.14 -7.56 -67.71
C ARG A 124 27.86 -7.49 -66.86
N ARG A 125 27.97 -6.81 -65.71
CA ARG A 125 26.84 -6.26 -64.95
C ARG A 125 26.21 -5.12 -65.75
N ARG A 126 24.89 -4.94 -65.65
CA ARG A 126 24.18 -3.85 -66.36
C ARG A 126 24.73 -2.49 -65.94
N SER A 127 24.88 -1.57 -66.90
CA SER A 127 25.36 -0.21 -66.61
C SER A 127 24.31 0.57 -65.81
N TRP A 128 24.76 1.52 -64.98
CA TRP A 128 23.84 2.36 -64.20
C TRP A 128 22.81 3.08 -65.09
N LYS A 129 23.22 3.55 -66.27
CA LYS A 129 22.32 4.18 -67.25
C LYS A 129 21.14 3.26 -67.62
N SER A 130 21.42 1.98 -67.88
CA SER A 130 20.39 0.98 -68.20
C SER A 130 19.51 0.62 -67.00
N VAL A 131 20.06 0.59 -65.79
CA VAL A 131 19.29 0.33 -64.56
C VAL A 131 18.37 1.50 -64.24
N HIS A 132 18.85 2.74 -64.37
CA HIS A 132 18.08 3.94 -64.08
C HIS A 132 16.98 4.21 -65.12
N GLU A 133 17.22 3.90 -66.41
CA GLU A 133 16.17 3.97 -67.45
C GLU A 133 14.98 3.05 -67.15
N LYS A 134 15.24 1.84 -66.63
CA LYS A 134 14.21 0.85 -66.28
C LYS A 134 13.57 1.13 -64.93
N TYR A 135 14.35 1.54 -63.93
CA TYR A 135 13.92 1.77 -62.55
C TYR A 135 14.11 3.23 -62.15
N LYS A 136 13.36 4.13 -62.80
CA LYS A 136 13.43 5.60 -62.63
C LYS A 136 13.21 6.08 -61.20
N ARG A 137 12.53 5.27 -60.38
CA ARG A 137 12.27 5.56 -58.96
C ARG A 137 13.54 5.52 -58.11
N ILE A 138 14.65 4.95 -58.60
CA ILE A 138 15.92 4.84 -57.87
C ILE A 138 16.78 6.09 -58.14
N PRO A 139 17.05 6.94 -57.14
CA PRO A 139 17.71 8.23 -57.37
C PRO A 139 19.18 8.11 -57.75
N ALA A 140 19.89 7.14 -57.17
CA ALA A 140 21.34 7.00 -57.33
C ALA A 140 21.79 5.53 -57.31
N GLN A 141 22.94 5.25 -57.94
CA GLN A 141 23.54 3.91 -58.00
C GLN A 141 23.84 3.33 -56.60
N THR A 142 24.08 4.20 -55.61
CA THR A 142 24.31 3.82 -54.20
C THR A 142 23.14 3.05 -53.59
N TYR A 143 21.91 3.25 -54.07
CA TYR A 143 20.72 2.51 -53.62
C TYR A 143 20.78 1.03 -53.98
N ILE A 144 21.46 0.64 -55.06
CA ILE A 144 21.62 -0.77 -55.42
C ILE A 144 22.48 -1.47 -54.37
N SER A 145 23.58 -0.83 -53.94
CA SER A 145 24.42 -1.34 -52.85
C SER A 145 23.67 -1.38 -51.52
N ARG A 146 22.82 -0.38 -51.24
CA ARG A 146 21.94 -0.37 -50.06
C ARG A 146 20.88 -1.48 -50.12
N PHE A 147 20.28 -1.76 -51.28
CA PHE A 147 19.34 -2.87 -51.49
C PHE A 147 20.01 -4.22 -51.30
N ARG A 148 21.24 -4.43 -51.82
CA ARG A 148 22.00 -5.67 -51.56
C ARG A 148 22.21 -5.89 -50.07
N LYS A 149 22.69 -4.87 -49.36
CA LYS A 149 22.89 -4.92 -47.91
C LYS A 149 21.57 -5.18 -47.15
N TYR A 150 20.48 -4.55 -47.58
CA TYR A 150 19.15 -4.74 -46.98
C TYR A 150 18.61 -6.17 -47.19
N LEU A 151 18.80 -6.74 -48.39
CA LEU A 151 18.38 -8.10 -48.73
C LEU A 151 19.23 -9.16 -48.01
N GLU A 152 20.55 -8.96 -47.92
CA GLU A 152 21.45 -9.82 -47.14
C GLU A 152 21.13 -9.77 -45.65
N GLN A 153 20.73 -8.61 -45.13
CA GLN A 153 20.42 -8.39 -43.72
C GLN A 153 18.95 -8.63 -43.35
N GLN A 154 18.06 -8.96 -44.28
CA GLN A 154 16.61 -9.17 -44.05
C GLN A 154 15.91 -8.01 -43.29
N GLY A 155 16.10 -6.77 -43.73
CA GLY A 155 15.42 -5.59 -43.15
C GLY A 155 16.35 -4.56 -42.51
N THR A 156 15.82 -3.39 -42.17
CA THR A 156 16.61 -2.35 -41.49
C THR A 156 16.87 -2.70 -40.02
N LYS A 157 17.98 -2.19 -39.48
CA LYS A 157 18.28 -2.24 -38.04
C LYS A 157 17.11 -1.69 -37.19
N ARG A 158 16.49 -0.60 -37.66
CA ARG A 158 15.32 0.02 -37.00
C ARG A 158 14.12 -0.93 -36.92
N GLN A 159 13.74 -1.56 -38.02
CA GLN A 159 12.62 -2.53 -38.04
C GLN A 159 12.89 -3.73 -37.14
N LYS A 160 14.13 -4.22 -37.09
CA LYS A 160 14.50 -5.32 -36.21
C LYS A 160 14.44 -4.94 -34.74
N ILE A 161 14.91 -3.74 -34.38
CA ILE A 161 14.81 -3.22 -33.00
C ILE A 161 13.35 -3.04 -32.61
N GLN A 162 12.51 -2.54 -33.52
CA GLN A 162 11.07 -2.41 -33.28
C GLN A 162 10.42 -3.78 -33.04
N LYS A 163 10.80 -4.80 -33.80
CA LYS A 163 10.27 -6.15 -33.60
C LYS A 163 10.76 -6.79 -32.30
N VAL A 164 12.00 -6.51 -31.87
CA VAL A 164 12.49 -6.89 -30.54
C VAL A 164 11.62 -6.22 -29.46
N ASP A 165 11.36 -4.92 -29.61
CA ASP A 165 10.50 -4.14 -28.71
C ASP A 165 9.09 -4.75 -28.59
N GLU A 166 8.42 -5.01 -29.71
CA GLU A 166 7.08 -5.64 -29.76
C GLU A 166 7.05 -7.02 -29.09
N MET A 167 8.02 -7.88 -29.37
CA MET A 167 8.08 -9.22 -28.78
C MET A 167 8.35 -9.21 -27.28
N VAL A 168 9.24 -8.33 -26.81
CA VAL A 168 9.52 -8.18 -25.38
C VAL A 168 8.30 -7.64 -24.65
N PHE A 169 7.54 -6.73 -25.27
CA PHE A 169 6.28 -6.25 -24.71
C PHE A 169 5.24 -7.37 -24.58
N GLN A 170 5.10 -8.23 -25.59
CA GLN A 170 4.20 -9.38 -25.49
C GLN A 170 4.60 -10.34 -24.34
N MET A 171 5.91 -10.60 -24.18
CA MET A 171 6.40 -11.40 -23.06
C MET A 171 6.11 -10.76 -21.69
N PHE A 172 6.21 -9.42 -21.60
CA PHE A 172 5.83 -8.68 -20.41
C PHE A 172 4.35 -8.86 -20.08
N VAL A 173 3.46 -8.69 -21.07
CA VAL A 173 2.01 -8.87 -20.90
C VAL A 173 1.69 -10.26 -20.39
N GLU A 174 2.20 -11.31 -21.04
CA GLU A 174 1.97 -12.70 -20.63
C GLU A 174 2.50 -13.02 -19.22
N ALA A 175 3.64 -12.44 -18.84
CA ALA A 175 4.18 -12.60 -17.49
C ALA A 175 3.26 -11.94 -16.46
N ARG A 176 2.72 -10.76 -16.76
CA ARG A 176 1.82 -10.03 -15.88
C ARG A 176 0.42 -10.63 -15.78
N GLU A 177 -0.11 -11.21 -16.86
CA GLU A 177 -1.34 -12.01 -16.83
C GLU A 177 -1.21 -13.22 -15.89
N LYS A 178 0.00 -13.77 -15.76
CA LYS A 178 0.33 -14.85 -14.81
C LYS A 178 0.73 -14.35 -13.42
N ASN A 179 0.56 -13.05 -13.15
CA ASN A 179 0.97 -12.37 -11.91
C ASN A 179 2.46 -12.48 -11.57
N LEU A 180 3.33 -12.79 -12.53
CA LEU A 180 4.77 -12.94 -12.29
C LEU A 180 5.43 -11.58 -12.06
N MET A 181 6.33 -11.50 -11.09
CA MET A 181 7.15 -10.32 -10.84
C MET A 181 8.12 -10.14 -12.01
N VAL A 182 8.16 -8.93 -12.57
CA VAL A 182 9.04 -8.57 -13.69
C VAL A 182 9.86 -7.37 -13.29
N HIS A 183 11.18 -7.50 -13.38
CA HIS A 183 12.13 -6.43 -13.10
C HIS A 183 12.80 -5.95 -14.39
N ASP A 184 13.48 -4.81 -14.32
CA ASP A 184 14.18 -4.22 -15.47
C ASP A 184 15.22 -5.20 -16.07
N VAL A 185 15.87 -6.00 -15.23
CA VAL A 185 16.79 -7.08 -15.66
C VAL A 185 16.10 -8.17 -16.49
N ASP A 186 14.83 -8.45 -16.25
CA ASP A 186 14.07 -9.45 -17.02
C ASP A 186 13.75 -8.92 -18.41
N ILE A 187 13.37 -7.64 -18.52
CA ILE A 187 13.18 -6.95 -19.80
C ILE A 187 14.49 -6.94 -20.60
N GLN A 188 15.63 -6.68 -19.94
CA GLN A 188 16.94 -6.75 -20.59
C GLN A 188 17.25 -8.15 -21.10
N ARG A 189 17.04 -9.17 -20.26
CA ARG A 189 17.25 -10.57 -20.61
C ARG A 189 16.36 -11.00 -21.78
N TRP A 190 15.09 -10.61 -21.80
CA TRP A 190 14.18 -10.88 -22.91
C TRP A 190 14.62 -10.17 -24.18
N GLY A 191 15.03 -8.91 -24.10
CA GLY A 191 15.57 -8.15 -25.25
C GLY A 191 16.79 -8.83 -25.88
N LEU A 192 17.77 -9.23 -25.07
CA LEU A 192 18.96 -9.94 -25.54
C LEU A 192 18.61 -11.30 -26.16
N LYS A 193 17.67 -12.03 -25.56
CA LYS A 193 17.20 -13.33 -26.08
C LYS A 193 16.55 -13.16 -27.45
N VAL A 194 15.58 -12.26 -27.58
CA VAL A 194 14.87 -12.00 -28.85
C VAL A 194 15.85 -11.49 -29.90
N ALA A 195 16.77 -10.58 -29.55
CA ALA A 195 17.77 -10.08 -30.47
C ALA A 195 18.71 -11.18 -30.98
N LYS A 196 19.12 -12.11 -30.10
CA LYS A 196 19.92 -13.29 -30.48
C LYS A 196 19.16 -14.19 -31.45
N ASP A 197 17.89 -14.49 -31.17
CA ASP A 197 17.04 -15.31 -32.03
C ASP A 197 16.83 -14.65 -33.42
N MET A 198 16.82 -13.31 -33.44
CA MET A 198 16.73 -12.49 -34.66
C MET A 198 18.08 -12.20 -35.35
N LYS A 199 19.18 -12.77 -34.85
CA LYS A 199 20.56 -12.55 -35.34
C LYS A 199 20.96 -11.06 -35.37
N LEU A 200 20.50 -10.29 -34.39
CA LEU A 200 20.82 -8.88 -34.19
C LEU A 200 21.92 -8.73 -33.11
N ASN A 201 23.14 -9.11 -33.47
CA ASN A 201 24.27 -9.20 -32.52
C ASN A 201 24.71 -7.85 -31.93
N GLU A 202 24.34 -6.73 -32.55
CA GLU A 202 24.66 -5.38 -32.10
C GLU A 202 23.63 -4.79 -31.13
N PHE A 203 22.58 -5.53 -30.79
CA PHE A 203 21.56 -5.05 -29.86
C PHE A 203 22.11 -5.03 -28.44
N HIS A 204 21.96 -3.89 -27.77
CA HIS A 204 22.35 -3.69 -26.39
C HIS A 204 21.10 -3.37 -25.57
N ALA A 205 20.78 -4.23 -24.61
CA ALA A 205 19.72 -3.99 -23.65
C ALA A 205 20.20 -3.06 -22.52
N SER A 206 20.60 -1.83 -22.86
CA SER A 206 21.07 -0.84 -21.88
C SER A 206 19.94 -0.33 -20.98
N ASP A 207 20.28 0.26 -19.85
CA ASP A 207 19.30 0.92 -18.97
C ASP A 207 18.52 2.02 -19.70
N GLY A 208 19.18 2.74 -20.62
CA GLY A 208 18.53 3.71 -21.50
C GLY A 208 17.50 3.07 -22.43
N TRP A 209 17.79 1.89 -22.99
CA TRP A 209 16.80 1.16 -23.80
C TRP A 209 15.59 0.72 -22.97
N VAL A 210 15.81 0.19 -21.76
CA VAL A 210 14.72 -0.21 -20.84
C VAL A 210 13.87 0.99 -20.44
N LYS A 211 14.48 2.13 -20.09
CA LYS A 211 13.76 3.38 -19.78
C LYS A 211 12.85 3.80 -20.93
N ASN A 212 13.36 3.77 -22.15
CA ASN A 212 12.59 4.14 -23.34
C ASN A 212 11.50 3.10 -23.69
N PHE A 213 11.79 1.81 -23.54
CA PHE A 213 10.81 0.74 -23.69
C PHE A 213 9.64 0.91 -22.72
N LYS A 214 9.94 1.17 -21.45
CA LYS A 214 8.94 1.45 -20.40
C LYS A 214 8.11 2.68 -20.72
N GLY A 215 8.75 3.76 -21.17
CA GLY A 215 8.06 4.98 -21.60
C GLY A 215 7.11 4.75 -22.79
N ARG A 216 7.54 4.02 -23.81
CA ARG A 216 6.71 3.69 -25.00
C ARG A 216 5.46 2.89 -24.65
N HIS A 217 5.58 1.97 -23.70
CA HIS A 217 4.49 1.03 -23.33
C HIS A 217 3.75 1.41 -22.04
N GLY A 218 4.03 2.59 -21.47
CA GLY A 218 3.39 3.04 -20.22
C GLY A 218 3.71 2.19 -18.99
N ILE A 219 4.85 1.49 -18.97
CA ILE A 219 5.25 0.61 -17.88
C ILE A 219 5.96 1.44 -16.80
N VAL A 220 5.49 1.34 -15.57
CA VAL A 220 6.09 2.00 -14.40
C VAL A 220 6.41 0.97 -13.31
N SER A 221 7.41 1.28 -12.47
CA SER A 221 7.66 0.46 -11.29
C SER A 221 6.50 0.59 -10.32
N ARG A 222 5.97 -0.53 -9.85
CA ARG A 222 4.87 -0.60 -8.87
C ARG A 222 5.26 -1.56 -7.75
N ARG A 223 4.89 -1.20 -6.53
CA ARG A 223 4.99 -2.08 -5.37
C ARG A 223 4.03 -3.25 -5.52
N VAL A 224 4.46 -4.46 -5.17
CA VAL A 224 3.55 -5.61 -5.11
C VAL A 224 2.67 -5.43 -3.87
N THR A 225 1.36 -5.29 -4.09
CA THR A 225 0.39 -5.05 -3.00
C THR A 225 -0.18 -6.34 -2.43
N ASN A 226 -0.30 -7.39 -3.24
CA ASN A 226 -0.82 -8.70 -2.83
C ASN A 226 -0.03 -9.82 -3.50
N ILE A 227 0.29 -10.87 -2.73
CA ILE A 227 0.91 -12.11 -3.24
C ILE A 227 -0.20 -13.15 -3.39
N VAL A 228 -0.25 -13.80 -4.55
CA VAL A 228 -1.24 -14.84 -4.86
C VAL A 228 -0.52 -16.09 -5.36
N THR A 229 -0.91 -17.24 -4.82
CA THR A 229 -0.45 -18.56 -5.26
C THR A 229 -1.32 -19.08 -6.42
N LYS A 230 -0.81 -20.02 -7.23
CA LYS A 230 -1.58 -20.64 -8.33
C LYS A 230 -2.85 -21.37 -7.87
N HIS A 231 -2.90 -21.85 -6.62
CA HIS A 231 -4.08 -22.48 -6.04
C HIS A 231 -5.17 -21.45 -5.67
N GLU A 232 -4.82 -20.17 -5.58
CA GLU A 232 -5.74 -19.09 -5.20
C GLU A 232 -6.47 -18.46 -6.38
N SER A 233 -6.14 -18.77 -7.64
CA SER A 233 -6.87 -18.25 -8.80
C SER A 233 -8.35 -18.66 -8.82
N ALA A 234 -8.65 -19.92 -8.43
CA ALA A 234 -10.03 -20.37 -8.21
C ALA A 234 -10.66 -19.75 -6.95
N ASN A 235 -9.83 -19.34 -5.98
CA ASN A 235 -10.26 -18.65 -4.78
C ASN A 235 -10.63 -17.18 -5.07
N LEU A 236 -9.99 -16.54 -6.07
CA LEU A 236 -10.32 -15.19 -6.51
C LEU A 236 -11.74 -15.11 -7.10
N GLU A 237 -12.15 -16.07 -7.94
CA GLU A 237 -13.52 -16.13 -8.46
C GLU A 237 -14.55 -16.32 -7.34
N LEU A 238 -14.24 -17.14 -6.33
CA LEU A 238 -15.08 -17.31 -5.14
C LEU A 238 -15.16 -16.03 -4.31
N ILE A 239 -14.03 -15.35 -4.12
CA ILE A 239 -13.96 -14.06 -3.43
C ILE A 239 -14.80 -13.03 -4.17
N GLU A 240 -14.66 -12.90 -5.48
CA GLU A 240 -15.41 -11.95 -6.30
C GLU A 240 -16.92 -12.23 -6.25
N LYS A 241 -17.32 -13.50 -6.38
CA LYS A 241 -18.72 -13.91 -6.23
C LYS A 241 -19.25 -13.61 -4.81
N SER A 242 -18.41 -13.78 -3.79
CA SER A 242 -18.76 -13.43 -2.40
C SER A 242 -19.00 -11.93 -2.24
N LYS A 243 -18.19 -11.09 -2.89
CA LYS A 243 -18.37 -9.63 -2.90
C LYS A 243 -19.66 -9.25 -3.58
N GLU A 244 -19.93 -9.78 -4.78
CA GLU A 244 -21.17 -9.49 -5.51
C GLU A 244 -22.41 -9.88 -4.71
N ASN A 245 -22.39 -11.06 -4.09
CA ASN A 245 -23.48 -11.54 -3.25
C ASN A 245 -23.67 -10.66 -2.02
N PHE A 246 -22.57 -10.26 -1.36
CA PHE A 246 -22.61 -9.34 -0.24
C PHE A 246 -23.19 -7.98 -0.64
N ILE A 247 -22.76 -7.39 -1.76
CA ILE A 247 -23.28 -6.11 -2.25
C ILE A 247 -24.79 -6.22 -2.51
N LYS A 248 -25.26 -7.31 -3.14
CA LYS A 248 -26.69 -7.57 -3.36
C LYS A 248 -27.47 -7.67 -2.05
N ASP A 249 -26.96 -8.42 -1.07
CA ASP A 249 -27.57 -8.56 0.26
C ASP A 249 -27.58 -7.23 1.02
N PHE A 250 -26.49 -6.46 0.95
CA PHE A 250 -26.37 -5.13 1.52
C PHE A 250 -27.44 -4.20 0.96
N TYR A 251 -27.59 -4.08 -0.36
CA TYR A 251 -28.63 -3.21 -0.96
C TYR A 251 -30.05 -3.68 -0.62
N THR A 252 -30.27 -4.98 -0.50
CA THR A 252 -31.55 -5.55 -0.08
C THR A 252 -31.89 -5.15 1.36
N ARG A 253 -30.96 -5.35 2.30
CA ARG A 253 -31.17 -5.05 3.72
C ARG A 253 -31.21 -3.55 3.99
N SER A 254 -30.29 -2.79 3.42
CA SER A 254 -30.17 -1.33 3.61
C SER A 254 -31.41 -0.56 3.16
N SER A 255 -32.19 -1.08 2.20
CA SER A 255 -33.46 -0.46 1.77
C SER A 255 -34.49 -0.25 2.91
N HIS A 256 -34.37 -1.00 4.01
CA HIS A 256 -35.24 -0.89 5.18
C HIS A 256 -34.76 0.12 6.23
N PHE A 257 -33.64 0.81 5.98
CA PHE A 257 -32.98 1.72 6.91
C PHE A 257 -32.77 3.09 6.26
N ARG A 258 -32.79 4.15 7.07
CA ARG A 258 -32.30 5.46 6.62
C ARG A 258 -30.78 5.40 6.50
N SER A 259 -30.18 6.22 5.64
CA SER A 259 -28.72 6.32 5.51
C SER A 259 -28.02 6.67 6.83
N SER A 260 -28.64 7.47 7.71
CA SER A 260 -28.14 7.75 9.05
C SER A 260 -28.18 6.55 10.02
N GLN A 261 -28.92 5.49 9.68
CA GLN A 261 -29.07 4.26 10.47
C GLN A 261 -28.19 3.11 9.96
N ILE A 262 -27.50 3.31 8.83
CA ILE A 262 -26.57 2.33 8.26
C ILE A 262 -25.18 2.73 8.71
N LEU A 263 -24.58 1.89 9.54
CA LEU A 263 -23.36 2.18 10.26
C LEU A 263 -22.25 1.22 9.85
N ASN A 264 -21.03 1.71 9.82
CA ASN A 264 -19.83 0.91 9.68
C ASN A 264 -18.91 1.13 10.88
N THR A 265 -18.30 0.05 11.36
CA THR A 265 -17.31 0.08 12.44
C THR A 265 -16.17 -0.89 12.14
N ASP A 266 -14.99 -0.54 12.64
CA ASP A 266 -13.77 -1.30 12.47
C ASP A 266 -12.75 -0.94 13.54
N GLN A 267 -11.85 -1.85 13.86
CA GLN A 267 -10.79 -1.64 14.85
C GLN A 267 -9.50 -1.26 14.15
N VAL A 268 -8.91 -0.14 14.54
CA VAL A 268 -7.67 0.32 13.94
C VAL A 268 -6.58 0.55 14.99
N GLY A 269 -5.48 -0.17 14.83
CA GLY A 269 -4.26 0.00 15.61
C GLY A 269 -3.52 1.27 15.21
N ILE A 270 -3.07 2.02 16.21
CA ILE A 270 -2.23 3.21 16.07
C ILE A 270 -1.01 3.04 16.98
N GLU A 271 0.18 3.21 16.41
CA GLU A 271 1.44 3.18 17.16
C GLU A 271 1.49 4.31 18.18
N LYS A 272 2.03 4.06 19.39
CA LYS A 272 2.16 5.10 20.43
C LYS A 272 3.12 6.21 20.02
N GLU A 273 4.05 5.92 19.11
CA GLU A 273 4.88 6.90 18.45
C GLU A 273 4.84 6.69 16.92
N VAL A 274 4.22 7.62 16.22
CA VAL A 274 4.09 7.60 14.76
C VAL A 274 5.22 8.44 14.16
N HIS A 275 5.91 7.91 13.15
CA HIS A 275 6.98 8.61 12.44
C HIS A 275 6.77 8.59 10.93
N SER A 276 7.48 9.47 10.22
CA SER A 276 7.50 9.42 8.75
C SER A 276 8.46 8.36 8.25
N THR A 277 8.02 7.54 7.28
CA THR A 277 8.87 6.57 6.58
C THR A 277 9.71 7.23 5.47
N ARG A 278 9.51 8.52 5.21
CA ARG A 278 10.23 9.29 4.19
C ARG A 278 10.68 10.63 4.76
N THR A 279 11.86 11.08 4.35
CA THR A 279 12.41 12.40 4.69
C THR A 279 13.22 12.93 3.52
N LEU A 280 13.35 14.25 3.44
CA LEU A 280 14.38 14.88 2.62
C LEU A 280 15.75 14.56 3.23
N SER A 281 16.72 14.32 2.34
CA SER A 281 18.05 13.82 2.64
C SER A 281 18.99 14.29 1.53
N PHE A 282 20.30 14.36 1.78
CA PHE A 282 21.23 14.86 0.78
C PHE A 282 21.42 13.87 -0.37
N GLY A 283 21.56 14.40 -1.59
CA GLY A 283 21.82 13.59 -2.78
C GLY A 283 23.12 12.78 -2.64
N GLY A 284 23.05 11.48 -2.93
CA GLY A 284 24.21 10.57 -2.83
C GLY A 284 24.42 9.94 -1.45
N GLU A 285 23.57 10.24 -0.46
CA GLU A 285 23.61 9.55 0.83
C GLU A 285 23.25 8.07 0.69
N LYS A 286 24.12 7.20 1.22
CA LYS A 286 23.91 5.75 1.20
C LYS A 286 22.93 5.26 2.26
N LYS A 287 22.76 6.04 3.33
CA LYS A 287 21.88 5.75 4.47
C LYS A 287 21.28 7.05 4.99
N THR A 288 19.97 7.06 5.14
CA THR A 288 19.20 8.16 5.74
C THR A 288 18.63 7.67 7.05
N PHE A 289 18.89 8.37 8.15
CA PHE A 289 18.40 8.00 9.48
C PHE A 289 17.26 8.90 9.92
N GLY A 290 16.23 8.32 10.53
CA GLY A 290 15.19 9.04 11.26
C GLY A 290 15.33 8.77 12.76
N ALA A 291 15.13 9.79 13.59
CA ALA A 291 15.12 9.65 15.04
C ALA A 291 13.68 9.52 15.56
N VAL A 292 13.49 8.70 16.59
CA VAL A 292 12.26 8.56 17.37
C VAL A 292 12.62 8.67 18.85
N ALA A 293 11.72 9.20 19.67
CA ALA A 293 11.90 9.36 21.10
C ALA A 293 12.00 8.01 21.82
N SER A 294 11.26 6.99 21.38
CA SER A 294 11.33 5.64 21.95
C SER A 294 11.02 4.55 20.92
N LYS A 295 12.01 3.69 20.65
CA LYS A 295 11.81 2.46 19.86
C LYS A 295 10.75 1.52 20.44
N HIS A 296 10.49 1.60 21.75
CA HIS A 296 9.43 0.80 22.37
C HIS A 296 8.05 1.44 22.12
N ALA A 297 7.96 2.76 22.08
CA ALA A 297 6.71 3.45 21.72
C ALA A 297 6.35 3.27 20.24
N THR A 298 7.32 3.00 19.37
CA THR A 298 7.06 2.61 17.97
C THR A 298 6.57 1.16 17.82
N THR A 299 6.86 0.26 18.77
CA THR A 299 6.41 -1.16 18.71
C THR A 299 5.11 -1.42 19.46
N HIS A 300 4.74 -0.55 20.40
CA HIS A 300 3.50 -0.67 21.17
C HIS A 300 2.42 0.20 20.52
N SER A 301 1.20 -0.34 20.45
CA SER A 301 0.05 0.37 19.87
C SER A 301 -1.09 0.52 20.87
N TYR A 302 -2.00 1.43 20.55
CA TYR A 302 -3.34 1.46 21.12
C TYR A 302 -4.34 1.24 19.99
N THR A 303 -5.52 0.75 20.32
CA THR A 303 -6.58 0.52 19.33
C THR A 303 -7.66 1.57 19.48
N VAL A 304 -8.13 2.14 18.38
CA VAL A 304 -9.36 2.92 18.37
C VAL A 304 -10.43 2.23 17.53
N GLN A 305 -11.70 2.42 17.86
CA GLN A 305 -12.82 1.88 17.09
C GLN A 305 -13.83 3.01 16.78
N PRO A 306 -13.69 3.67 15.62
CA PRO A 306 -14.66 4.65 15.16
C PRO A 306 -15.95 4.00 14.65
N MET A 307 -16.98 4.83 14.48
CA MET A 307 -18.20 4.48 13.76
C MET A 307 -18.56 5.60 12.79
N ILE A 308 -18.90 5.24 11.56
CA ILE A 308 -19.39 6.18 10.55
C ILE A 308 -20.74 5.71 9.98
N SER A 309 -21.57 6.66 9.55
CA SER A 309 -22.84 6.39 8.89
C SER A 309 -22.75 6.56 7.38
N LEU A 310 -23.65 5.91 6.64
CA LEU A 310 -23.77 6.05 5.18
C LEU A 310 -24.10 7.49 4.75
N ASP A 311 -24.80 8.27 5.59
CA ASP A 311 -25.05 9.70 5.32
C ASP A 311 -23.85 10.61 5.56
N GLY A 312 -22.70 10.04 5.95
CA GLY A 312 -21.41 10.73 6.03
C GLY A 312 -21.09 11.33 7.38
N LYS A 313 -21.58 10.80 8.50
CA LYS A 313 -21.28 11.34 9.84
C LYS A 313 -20.43 10.36 10.63
N GLN A 314 -19.57 10.87 11.51
CA GLN A 314 -19.13 10.09 12.66
C GLN A 314 -20.29 9.94 13.64
N ILE A 315 -20.39 8.74 14.22
CA ILE A 315 -21.46 8.35 15.12
C ILE A 315 -20.87 8.07 16.49
N GLY A 316 -21.40 8.75 17.50
CA GLY A 316 -21.06 8.49 18.89
C GLY A 316 -19.64 8.86 19.30
N PRO A 317 -19.26 8.48 20.54
CA PRO A 317 -17.89 8.57 20.99
C PRO A 317 -17.03 7.47 20.35
N ILE A 318 -15.77 7.77 20.09
CA ILE A 318 -14.78 6.77 19.66
C ILE A 318 -14.35 5.93 20.86
N LEU A 319 -14.25 4.62 20.69
CA LEU A 319 -13.63 3.77 21.71
C LEU A 319 -12.11 3.86 21.57
N LEU A 320 -11.42 4.02 22.70
CA LEU A 320 -9.96 3.97 22.80
C LEU A 320 -9.56 2.86 23.78
N CYS A 321 -8.88 1.83 23.28
CA CYS A 321 -8.29 0.76 24.07
C CYS A 321 -6.79 0.99 24.24
N LEU A 322 -6.37 1.39 25.45
CA LEU A 322 -4.98 1.54 25.81
C LEU A 322 -4.34 0.20 26.19
N GLN A 323 -3.06 0.04 25.90
CA GLN A 323 -2.30 -1.12 26.36
C GLN A 323 -1.81 -0.92 27.80
N GLU A 324 -2.22 -1.81 28.71
CA GLU A 324 -1.81 -1.85 30.11
C GLU A 324 -1.28 -3.24 30.45
N PRO A 325 -0.06 -3.42 30.99
CA PRO A 325 0.56 -4.76 31.18
C PRO A 325 -0.32 -5.79 31.91
N LYS A 326 -1.15 -5.35 32.86
CA LYS A 326 -2.05 -6.23 33.64
C LYS A 326 -3.50 -6.24 33.11
N GLY A 327 -3.74 -5.65 31.94
CA GLY A 327 -5.06 -5.47 31.34
C GLY A 327 -6.03 -4.63 32.15
N LYS A 328 -5.53 -3.84 33.12
CA LYS A 328 -6.32 -3.01 34.03
C LYS A 328 -5.61 -1.70 34.31
N MET A 329 -6.33 -0.58 34.27
CA MET A 329 -5.85 0.69 34.81
C MET A 329 -5.97 0.71 36.34
N GLY A 330 -4.90 1.13 37.00
CA GLY A 330 -4.90 1.39 38.44
C GLY A 330 -5.77 2.58 38.81
N GLU A 331 -6.27 2.61 40.04
CA GLU A 331 -7.26 3.61 40.48
C GLU A 331 -6.71 5.04 40.47
N ILE A 332 -5.45 5.22 40.87
CA ILE A 332 -4.74 6.52 40.81
C ILE A 332 -4.63 7.01 39.35
N VAL A 333 -4.42 6.09 38.39
CA VAL A 333 -4.33 6.44 36.98
C VAL A 333 -5.67 6.94 36.47
N LYS A 334 -6.77 6.28 36.84
CA LYS A 334 -8.13 6.71 36.48
C LYS A 334 -8.47 8.09 37.04
N GLN A 335 -8.11 8.36 38.30
CA GLN A 335 -8.38 9.66 38.94
C GLN A 335 -7.68 10.85 38.25
N ASN A 336 -6.57 10.60 37.56
CA ASN A 336 -5.79 11.63 36.86
C ASN A 336 -5.98 11.57 35.33
N LEU A 337 -6.92 10.76 34.85
CA LEU A 337 -7.15 10.55 33.43
C LEU A 337 -7.90 11.73 32.84
N PHE A 338 -7.46 12.19 31.68
CA PHE A 338 -8.24 13.14 30.90
C PHE A 338 -9.44 12.41 30.29
N GLU A 339 -10.67 12.81 30.64
CA GLU A 339 -11.91 12.14 30.21
C GLU A 339 -12.78 13.07 29.35
N PRO A 340 -12.56 13.11 28.01
CA PRO A 340 -13.37 13.91 27.12
C PRO A 340 -14.69 13.21 26.77
N SER A 341 -15.76 13.97 26.55
CA SER A 341 -17.11 13.45 26.31
C SER A 341 -17.28 12.63 25.03
N ASN A 342 -16.37 12.77 24.07
CA ASN A 342 -16.41 12.11 22.76
C ASN A 342 -15.48 10.88 22.67
N VAL A 343 -14.88 10.44 23.77
CA VAL A 343 -14.04 9.22 23.82
C VAL A 343 -14.51 8.31 24.96
N VAL A 344 -14.70 7.04 24.66
CA VAL A 344 -14.89 5.99 25.67
C VAL A 344 -13.57 5.26 25.86
N ILE A 345 -13.01 5.32 27.07
CA ILE A 345 -11.68 4.80 27.35
C ILE A 345 -11.77 3.42 28.00
N THR A 346 -10.95 2.49 27.52
CA THR A 346 -10.76 1.16 28.09
C THR A 346 -9.30 0.71 27.96
N CYS A 347 -8.98 -0.49 28.44
CA CYS A 347 -7.63 -1.05 28.31
C CYS A 347 -7.62 -2.57 28.22
N SER A 348 -6.52 -3.12 27.69
CA SER A 348 -6.20 -4.54 27.67
C SER A 348 -4.70 -4.77 27.74
N SER A 349 -4.26 -6.02 27.97
CA SER A 349 -2.82 -6.38 28.04
C SER A 349 -2.08 -6.10 26.73
N SER A 350 -2.74 -6.32 25.60
CA SER A 350 -2.18 -6.11 24.26
C SER A 350 -2.54 -4.76 23.65
N GLY A 351 -3.46 -4.00 24.24
CA GLY A 351 -4.08 -2.83 23.62
C GLY A 351 -5.07 -3.17 22.51
N LYS A 352 -5.32 -4.47 22.24
CA LYS A 352 -6.33 -4.97 21.29
C LYS A 352 -7.65 -5.28 22.01
N LEU A 353 -8.73 -5.36 21.25
CA LEU A 353 -10.06 -5.65 21.80
C LEU A 353 -10.27 -7.16 21.95
N THR A 354 -10.83 -7.56 23.09
CA THR A 354 -11.28 -8.92 23.37
C THR A 354 -12.80 -9.01 23.16
N SER A 355 -13.38 -10.21 23.14
CA SER A 355 -14.84 -10.37 23.04
C SER A 355 -15.60 -9.62 24.14
N SER A 356 -15.06 -9.55 25.37
CA SER A 356 -15.65 -8.76 26.45
C SER A 356 -15.62 -7.25 26.18
N LEU A 357 -14.60 -6.76 25.49
CA LEU A 357 -14.51 -5.35 25.11
C LEU A 357 -15.44 -4.98 23.95
N VAL A 358 -15.87 -5.95 23.13
CA VAL A 358 -16.95 -5.73 22.14
C VAL A 358 -18.28 -5.46 22.85
N THR A 359 -18.58 -6.20 23.91
CA THR A 359 -19.76 -5.94 24.74
C THR A 359 -19.70 -4.54 25.36
N TYR A 360 -18.53 -4.15 25.87
CA TYR A 360 -18.31 -2.81 26.40
C TYR A 360 -18.51 -1.71 25.33
N TRP A 361 -17.91 -1.88 24.15
CA TRP A 361 -18.11 -1.00 23.00
C TRP A 361 -19.59 -0.88 22.62
N ARG A 362 -20.31 -2.01 22.55
CA ARG A 362 -21.73 -2.01 22.23
C ARG A 362 -22.50 -1.14 23.22
N ASP A 363 -22.26 -1.32 24.51
CA ASP A 363 -23.04 -0.68 25.57
C ASP A 363 -22.73 0.81 25.76
N HIS A 364 -21.49 1.21 25.49
CA HIS A 364 -20.99 2.57 25.75
C HIS A 364 -20.80 3.43 24.49
N CYS A 365 -20.61 2.82 23.31
CA CYS A 365 -20.48 3.54 22.03
C CYS A 365 -21.70 3.34 21.14
N LEU A 366 -22.04 2.09 20.77
CA LEU A 366 -23.08 1.83 19.77
C LEU A 366 -24.49 2.19 20.28
N LEU A 367 -24.92 1.58 21.38
CA LEU A 367 -26.30 1.72 21.87
C LEU A 367 -26.67 3.16 22.24
N PRO A 368 -25.80 3.97 22.86
CA PRO A 368 -26.11 5.39 23.11
C PRO A 368 -26.27 6.20 21.82
N SER A 369 -25.65 5.77 20.73
CA SER A 369 -25.54 6.55 19.49
C SER A 369 -26.61 6.22 18.44
N ILE A 370 -27.42 5.20 18.69
CA ILE A 370 -28.54 4.80 17.82
C ILE A 370 -29.87 5.09 18.50
N GLU A 371 -30.90 5.42 17.72
CA GLU A 371 -32.25 5.63 18.24
C GLU A 371 -32.90 4.28 18.61
N ASN A 372 -33.67 3.69 17.68
CA ASN A 372 -34.41 2.44 17.88
C ASN A 372 -33.87 1.27 17.07
N LYS A 373 -33.26 1.53 15.90
CA LYS A 373 -32.71 0.50 15.03
C LYS A 373 -31.51 0.97 14.23
N CYS A 374 -30.61 0.05 13.88
CA CYS A 374 -29.53 0.29 12.92
C CYS A 374 -29.19 -0.98 12.13
N LEU A 375 -28.56 -0.76 10.97
CA LEU A 375 -27.85 -1.77 10.21
C LEU A 375 -26.35 -1.59 10.45
N LEU A 376 -25.70 -2.54 11.11
CA LEU A 376 -24.29 -2.46 11.47
C LEU A 376 -23.46 -3.35 10.53
N LEU A 377 -22.55 -2.74 9.79
CA LEU A 377 -21.53 -3.41 8.99
C LEU A 377 -20.23 -3.53 9.81
N SER A 378 -19.70 -4.74 9.95
CA SER A 378 -18.36 -4.98 10.48
C SER A 378 -17.69 -6.19 9.83
N ASP A 379 -16.40 -6.33 10.09
CA ASP A 379 -15.54 -7.38 9.55
C ASP A 379 -15.94 -8.79 10.04
N SER A 380 -15.24 -9.82 9.57
CA SER A 380 -15.52 -11.21 9.91
C SER A 380 -14.90 -11.70 11.23
N TRP A 381 -14.37 -10.82 12.08
CA TRP A 381 -13.67 -11.23 13.29
C TRP A 381 -14.60 -11.96 14.28
N SER A 382 -14.14 -13.11 14.79
CA SER A 382 -14.95 -14.03 15.57
C SER A 382 -15.53 -13.43 16.85
N GLY A 383 -14.82 -12.49 17.48
CA GLY A 383 -15.27 -11.80 18.69
C GLY A 383 -16.52 -10.92 18.50
N GLN A 384 -16.90 -10.60 17.26
CA GLN A 384 -18.11 -9.83 16.92
C GLN A 384 -19.19 -10.68 16.22
N ASN A 385 -18.96 -11.98 16.02
CA ASN A 385 -19.86 -12.83 15.23
C ASN A 385 -20.99 -13.48 16.04
N ASP A 386 -20.94 -13.41 17.37
CA ASP A 386 -22.00 -13.98 18.21
C ASP A 386 -23.31 -13.19 18.02
N ALA A 387 -24.32 -13.85 17.46
CA ALA A 387 -25.65 -13.27 17.25
C ALA A 387 -26.31 -12.83 18.58
N SER A 388 -25.98 -13.46 19.70
CA SER A 388 -26.51 -13.11 21.02
C SER A 388 -26.12 -11.68 21.44
N LEU A 389 -24.94 -11.22 21.00
CA LEU A 389 -24.40 -9.89 21.28
C LEU A 389 -25.33 -8.77 20.83
N TYR A 390 -26.03 -8.97 19.71
CA TYR A 390 -26.92 -8.00 19.08
C TYR A 390 -28.41 -8.35 19.25
N SER A 391 -28.73 -9.29 20.13
CA SER A 391 -30.11 -9.63 20.47
C SER A 391 -30.82 -8.43 21.11
N LYS A 392 -32.14 -8.34 20.94
CA LYS A 392 -32.95 -7.25 21.54
C LYS A 392 -32.73 -7.12 23.04
N THR A 393 -32.65 -8.24 23.76
CA THR A 393 -32.42 -8.28 25.22
C THR A 393 -31.11 -7.59 25.57
N ASN A 394 -30.02 -7.96 24.88
CA ASN A 394 -28.70 -7.39 25.14
C ASN A 394 -28.54 -5.97 24.59
N CYS A 395 -29.33 -5.59 23.59
CA CYS A 395 -29.35 -4.24 23.01
C CYS A 395 -30.39 -3.30 23.63
N LYS A 396 -30.84 -3.55 24.86
CA LYS A 396 -31.79 -2.67 25.59
C LYS A 396 -33.07 -2.39 24.77
N ASN A 397 -33.63 -3.43 24.15
CA ASN A 397 -34.77 -3.40 23.23
C ASN A 397 -34.55 -2.67 21.90
N LYS A 398 -33.34 -2.21 21.59
CA LYS A 398 -32.99 -1.65 20.28
C LYS A 398 -32.74 -2.78 19.27
N HIS A 399 -33.07 -2.52 18.02
CA HIS A 399 -32.92 -3.46 16.92
C HIS A 399 -31.60 -3.25 16.18
N VAL A 400 -30.57 -4.03 16.53
CA VAL A 400 -29.29 -4.01 15.82
C VAL A 400 -29.24 -5.18 14.82
N THR A 401 -29.28 -4.86 13.53
CA THR A 401 -29.09 -5.87 12.48
C THR A 401 -27.65 -5.82 12.03
N ARG A 402 -26.86 -6.87 12.30
CA ARG A 402 -25.49 -6.95 11.81
C ARG A 402 -25.44 -7.60 10.43
N ILE A 403 -24.63 -7.05 9.53
CA ILE A 403 -24.17 -7.73 8.31
C ILE A 403 -22.65 -7.86 8.40
N GLN A 404 -22.16 -9.07 8.14
CA GLN A 404 -20.74 -9.39 8.17
C GLN A 404 -20.12 -9.22 6.78
N ILE A 405 -19.05 -8.45 6.69
CA ILE A 405 -18.23 -8.35 5.47
C ILE A 405 -17.53 -9.70 5.22
N PRO A 406 -17.52 -10.23 3.99
CA PRO A 406 -16.88 -11.50 3.68
C PRO A 406 -15.38 -11.50 4.02
N GLN A 407 -14.87 -12.64 4.46
CA GLN A 407 -13.43 -12.81 4.69
C GLN A 407 -12.64 -12.47 3.41
N LYS A 408 -11.44 -11.90 3.58
CA LYS A 408 -10.54 -11.52 2.49
C LYS A 408 -11.09 -10.44 1.53
N THR A 409 -12.12 -9.70 1.93
CA THR A 409 -12.69 -8.60 1.14
C THR A 409 -12.61 -7.24 1.83
N THR A 410 -11.96 -7.16 3.00
CA THR A 410 -11.87 -5.94 3.81
C THR A 410 -11.33 -4.75 3.01
N ASN A 411 -10.25 -4.95 2.24
CA ASN A 411 -9.64 -3.89 1.43
C ASN A 411 -10.57 -3.32 0.34
N ASP A 412 -11.66 -4.01 0.01
CA ASP A 412 -12.61 -3.60 -1.02
C ASP A 412 -13.95 -3.15 -0.43
N LEU A 413 -14.42 -3.79 0.64
CA LEU A 413 -15.80 -3.68 1.13
C LEU A 413 -15.93 -3.05 2.52
N GLN A 414 -14.83 -2.74 3.20
CA GLN A 414 -14.85 -2.11 4.54
C GLN A 414 -14.66 -0.60 4.41
N PRO A 415 -15.71 0.25 4.50
CA PRO A 415 -15.60 1.69 4.29
C PRO A 415 -14.50 2.37 5.12
N LEU A 416 -14.37 1.96 6.38
CA LEU A 416 -13.34 2.49 7.27
C LEU A 416 -11.92 2.25 6.71
N ASP A 417 -11.61 1.04 6.26
CA ASP A 417 -10.28 0.69 5.72
C ASP A 417 -10.05 1.20 4.31
N VAL A 418 -11.08 1.23 3.47
CA VAL A 418 -10.98 1.72 2.09
C VAL A 418 -10.56 3.20 2.06
N TYR A 419 -10.97 4.02 3.03
CA TYR A 419 -10.61 5.44 2.98
C TYR A 419 -10.52 6.18 4.32
N TYR A 420 -11.46 5.99 5.25
CA TYR A 420 -11.58 6.87 6.42
C TYR A 420 -10.40 6.74 7.40
N ASN A 421 -10.00 5.50 7.72
CA ASN A 421 -8.91 5.20 8.67
C ASN A 421 -7.60 5.87 8.24
N ARG A 422 -7.36 5.97 6.93
CA ARG A 422 -6.21 6.70 6.37
C ARG A 422 -6.24 8.19 6.72
N GLN A 423 -7.40 8.85 6.62
CA GLN A 423 -7.53 10.27 6.95
C GLN A 423 -7.24 10.53 8.43
N MET A 424 -7.77 9.68 9.31
CA MET A 424 -7.50 9.75 10.75
C MET A 424 -6.02 9.55 11.08
N LYS A 425 -5.38 8.52 10.50
CA LYS A 425 -3.93 8.27 10.69
C LYS A 425 -3.07 9.41 10.17
N ASN A 426 -3.42 9.98 9.02
CA ASN A 426 -2.71 11.12 8.45
C ASN A 426 -2.79 12.34 9.37
N PHE A 427 -3.95 12.61 9.95
CA PHE A 427 -4.11 13.70 10.93
C PHE A 427 -3.19 13.49 12.13
N ILE A 428 -3.24 12.31 12.75
CA ILE A 428 -2.40 11.95 13.90
C ILE A 428 -0.91 12.14 13.55
N LYS A 429 -0.49 11.61 12.39
CA LYS A 429 0.90 11.72 11.90
C LYS A 429 1.34 13.18 11.73
N ARG A 430 0.48 14.07 11.22
CA ARG A 430 0.79 15.50 11.09
C ARG A 430 1.09 16.15 12.44
N ILE A 431 0.33 15.81 13.48
CA ILE A 431 0.55 16.32 14.83
C ILE A 431 1.87 15.79 15.41
N TYR A 432 2.11 14.47 15.33
CA TYR A 432 3.37 13.87 15.80
C TYR A 432 4.59 14.46 15.11
N ASN A 433 4.56 14.57 13.78
CA ASN A 433 5.66 15.15 13.01
C ASN A 433 5.93 16.60 13.44
N ARG A 434 4.90 17.41 13.70
CA ARG A 434 5.10 18.79 14.15
C ARG A 434 5.76 18.84 15.53
N VAL A 435 5.26 18.05 16.48
CA VAL A 435 5.82 17.99 17.83
C VAL A 435 7.30 17.61 17.79
N ALA A 436 7.65 16.61 16.97
CA ALA A 436 9.03 16.15 16.84
C ALA A 436 9.93 17.17 16.13
N LEU A 437 9.49 17.76 15.01
CA LEU A 437 10.30 18.68 14.21
C LEU A 437 10.50 20.05 14.86
N ASP A 438 9.53 20.51 15.64
CA ASP A 438 9.60 21.78 16.38
C ASP A 438 10.18 21.62 17.80
N GLU A 439 10.58 20.40 18.19
CA GLU A 439 11.09 20.07 19.52
C GLU A 439 10.15 20.52 20.66
N ILE A 440 8.83 20.39 20.44
CA ILE A 440 7.84 20.78 21.45
C ILE A 440 7.97 19.83 22.65
N PRO A 441 8.08 20.32 23.90
CA PRO A 441 8.34 19.50 25.07
C PRO A 441 7.08 18.77 25.57
N ILE A 442 6.44 17.99 24.69
CA ILE A 442 5.27 17.17 24.99
C ILE A 442 5.50 15.74 24.51
N HIS A 443 5.34 14.79 25.41
CA HIS A 443 5.45 13.37 25.11
C HIS A 443 4.10 12.81 24.63
N MET A 444 3.93 12.73 23.31
CA MET A 444 2.66 12.29 22.70
C MET A 444 2.28 10.84 23.02
N TYR A 445 3.23 10.00 23.43
CA TYR A 445 2.99 8.61 23.84
C TYR A 445 2.39 8.47 25.26
N GLU A 446 2.28 9.56 26.02
CA GLU A 446 1.64 9.53 27.34
C GLU A 446 0.12 9.42 27.23
N ARG A 447 -0.50 8.73 28.20
CA ARG A 447 -1.95 8.40 28.18
C ARG A 447 -2.84 9.62 27.93
N ASN A 448 -2.69 10.68 28.72
CA ASN A 448 -3.55 11.86 28.59
C ASN A 448 -3.33 12.58 27.25
N ASN A 449 -2.11 12.56 26.71
CA ASN A 449 -1.82 13.13 25.40
C ASN A 449 -2.42 12.28 24.28
N ILE A 450 -2.37 10.94 24.38
CA ILE A 450 -3.05 10.03 23.46
C ILE A 450 -4.56 10.29 23.48
N ILE A 451 -5.19 10.32 24.66
CA ILE A 451 -6.64 10.54 24.79
C ILE A 451 -7.04 11.89 24.21
N LYS A 452 -6.29 12.94 24.55
CA LYS A 452 -6.52 14.29 24.05
C LYS A 452 -6.38 14.37 22.53
N LEU A 453 -5.36 13.71 21.96
CA LEU A 453 -5.17 13.66 20.51
C LEU A 453 -6.32 12.93 19.83
N VAL A 454 -6.68 11.73 20.30
CA VAL A 454 -7.78 10.94 19.75
C VAL A 454 -9.09 11.72 19.82
N SER A 455 -9.34 12.40 20.94
CA SER A 455 -10.50 13.29 21.10
C SER A 455 -10.52 14.40 20.06
N LEU A 456 -9.44 15.17 19.90
CA LEU A 456 -9.39 16.28 18.96
C LEU A 456 -9.50 15.81 17.50
N VAL A 457 -8.85 14.69 17.15
CA VAL A 457 -8.95 14.11 15.81
C VAL A 457 -10.38 13.65 15.52
N HIS A 458 -11.00 12.92 16.46
CA HIS A 458 -12.40 12.49 16.34
C HIS A 458 -13.35 13.69 16.24
N ASN A 459 -13.08 14.75 17.02
CA ASN A 459 -13.83 16.00 16.96
C ASN A 459 -13.71 16.65 15.58
N GLN A 460 -12.50 16.91 15.08
CA GLN A 460 -12.29 17.58 13.80
C GLN A 460 -12.89 16.81 12.62
N LEU A 461 -12.73 15.49 12.58
CA LEU A 461 -13.32 14.65 11.54
C LEU A 461 -14.86 14.70 11.55
N SER A 462 -15.48 15.03 12.69
CA SER A 462 -16.94 15.08 12.81
C SER A 462 -17.53 16.37 12.22
N ALA A 463 -16.67 17.30 11.79
CA ALA A 463 -17.09 18.56 11.20
C ALA A 463 -17.91 18.35 9.91
N PRO A 464 -18.94 19.19 9.65
CA PRO A 464 -19.80 19.05 8.48
C PRO A 464 -19.06 19.02 7.13
N ILE A 465 -17.91 19.70 7.03
CA ILE A 465 -17.09 19.76 5.81
C ILE A 465 -16.59 18.38 5.36
N PHE A 466 -16.43 17.43 6.29
CA PHE A 466 -15.96 16.08 5.99
C PHE A 466 -17.09 15.10 5.66
N ARG A 467 -18.37 15.53 5.67
CA ARG A 467 -19.47 14.62 5.31
C ARG A 467 -19.34 14.01 3.91
N PRO A 468 -19.00 14.77 2.86
CA PRO A 468 -18.75 14.19 1.53
C PRO A 468 -17.57 13.22 1.54
N MET A 469 -16.49 13.53 2.27
CA MET A 469 -15.32 12.66 2.43
C MET A 469 -15.68 11.32 3.10
N ILE A 470 -16.52 11.33 4.14
CA ILE A 470 -16.98 10.09 4.80
C ILE A 470 -17.91 9.30 3.87
N ARG A 471 -18.79 9.97 3.09
CA ARG A 471 -19.59 9.30 2.05
C ARG A 471 -18.71 8.64 0.99
N TYR A 472 -17.53 9.21 0.70
CA TYR A 472 -16.62 8.66 -0.28
C TYR A 472 -16.09 7.30 0.16
N SER A 473 -15.87 7.08 1.46
CA SER A 473 -15.54 5.75 2.01
C SER A 473 -16.57 4.68 1.64
N TRP A 474 -17.86 5.03 1.61
CA TRP A 474 -18.94 4.12 1.21
C TRP A 474 -19.05 3.96 -0.30
N PHE A 475 -18.82 5.04 -1.06
CA PHE A 475 -18.81 4.99 -2.52
C PHE A 475 -17.63 4.15 -3.05
N ALA A 476 -16.43 4.40 -2.55
CA ALA A 476 -15.21 3.69 -2.92
C ALA A 476 -15.27 2.19 -2.57
N SER A 477 -16.06 1.80 -1.58
CA SER A 477 -16.32 0.39 -1.23
C SER A 477 -17.47 -0.26 -2.02
N GLY A 478 -18.08 0.45 -2.97
CA GLY A 478 -19.22 -0.03 -3.77
C GLY A 478 -20.56 -0.10 -3.02
N LEU A 479 -20.59 0.36 -1.77
CA LEU A 479 -21.77 0.35 -0.87
C LEU A 479 -22.59 1.65 -0.96
N SER A 480 -22.19 2.57 -1.82
CA SER A 480 -22.99 3.71 -2.27
C SER A 480 -22.85 3.86 -3.78
N LYS A 481 -23.94 4.21 -4.46
CA LYS A 481 -23.94 4.54 -5.90
C LYS A 481 -23.70 6.02 -6.18
N ILE A 482 -23.72 6.85 -5.14
CA ILE A 482 -23.62 8.30 -5.24
C ILE A 482 -22.15 8.67 -5.00
N ASP A 483 -21.50 9.18 -6.04
CA ASP A 483 -20.19 9.82 -5.92
C ASP A 483 -20.36 11.18 -5.20
N PRO A 484 -19.73 11.39 -4.04
CA PRO A 484 -19.84 12.62 -3.27
C PRO A 484 -18.83 13.70 -3.71
N SER A 485 -18.05 13.46 -4.77
CA SER A 485 -17.07 14.41 -5.30
C SER A 485 -17.72 15.68 -5.87
N PRO A 486 -17.07 16.86 -5.76
CA PRO A 486 -15.77 17.09 -5.14
C PRO A 486 -15.84 17.20 -3.61
N PHE A 487 -14.76 16.82 -2.93
CA PHE A 487 -14.57 17.03 -1.49
C PHE A 487 -13.10 17.21 -1.15
N SER A 488 -12.82 17.81 0.01
CA SER A 488 -11.46 17.97 0.51
C SER A 488 -11.09 16.83 1.47
N SER A 489 -9.88 16.33 1.34
CA SER A 489 -9.21 15.48 2.33
C SER A 489 -8.88 16.28 3.60
N ILE A 490 -8.50 15.58 4.67
CA ILE A 490 -8.00 16.23 5.89
C ILE A 490 -6.75 17.07 5.65
N ASN A 491 -5.88 16.66 4.73
CA ASN A 491 -4.67 17.43 4.43
C ASN A 491 -5.03 18.74 3.75
N GLU A 492 -5.95 18.73 2.79
CA GLU A 492 -6.37 19.96 2.10
C GLU A 492 -7.16 20.91 3.01
N ALA A 493 -8.05 20.36 3.86
CA ALA A 493 -8.90 21.18 4.71
C ALA A 493 -8.21 21.67 5.99
N CYS A 494 -7.44 20.82 6.66
CA CYS A 494 -6.83 21.13 7.95
C CYS A 494 -5.35 21.52 7.85
N PHE A 495 -4.61 21.03 6.86
CA PHE A 495 -3.16 21.23 6.71
C PHE A 495 -2.78 21.74 5.31
N PRO A 496 -3.43 22.80 4.79
CA PRO A 496 -3.16 23.30 3.46
C PRO A 496 -1.68 23.74 3.33
N PRO A 497 -1.09 23.69 2.12
CA PRO A 497 0.27 24.17 1.88
C PRO A 497 0.45 25.61 2.37
N ILE A 498 1.50 25.84 3.15
CA ILE A 498 1.83 27.16 3.69
C ILE A 498 2.80 27.84 2.72
N THR A 499 2.35 28.89 2.04
CA THR A 499 3.18 29.69 1.10
C THR A 499 3.77 30.95 1.75
N SER A 500 3.25 31.34 2.90
CA SER A 500 3.68 32.52 3.67
C SER A 500 3.47 32.26 5.15
N TYR A 501 4.23 32.94 6.01
CA TYR A 501 4.03 32.85 7.46
C TYR A 501 2.63 33.35 7.85
N GLU A 502 1.92 32.54 8.62
CA GLU A 502 0.58 32.87 9.14
C GLU A 502 0.60 32.74 10.67
N LYS A 503 -0.09 33.69 11.33
CA LYS A 503 -0.21 33.72 12.78
C LYS A 503 -1.41 32.92 13.26
N CYS A 504 -1.29 32.39 14.48
CA CYS A 504 -2.42 31.83 15.21
C CYS A 504 -3.57 32.86 15.31
N SER A 505 -4.82 32.38 15.20
CA SER A 505 -6.02 33.21 15.28
C SER A 505 -6.40 33.61 16.72
N VAL A 506 -5.68 33.09 17.72
CA VAL A 506 -5.87 33.47 19.13
C VAL A 506 -5.22 34.83 19.39
N GLN A 507 -5.93 35.72 20.08
CA GLN A 507 -5.40 37.04 20.41
C GLN A 507 -4.15 36.92 21.27
N HIS A 508 -3.13 37.74 20.98
CA HIS A 508 -1.83 37.74 21.68
C HIS A 508 -1.01 36.44 21.53
N CYS A 509 -1.30 35.62 20.51
CA CYS A 509 -0.47 34.49 20.14
C CYS A 509 0.38 34.82 18.90
N ASP A 510 1.70 34.77 19.06
CA ASP A 510 2.66 35.00 17.97
C ASP A 510 3.25 33.69 17.41
N GLU A 511 2.66 32.55 17.76
CA GLU A 511 3.09 31.25 17.26
C GLU A 511 2.62 31.01 15.81
N GLY A 512 3.43 30.24 15.08
CA GLY A 512 3.11 29.81 13.72
C GLY A 512 1.92 28.85 13.67
N VAL A 513 1.13 28.94 12.60
CA VAL A 513 -0.02 28.05 12.37
C VAL A 513 0.42 26.60 12.18
N LEU A 514 -0.28 25.70 12.86
CA LEU A 514 -0.23 24.25 12.65
C LEU A 514 -1.41 23.76 11.82
N ILE A 515 -2.62 24.21 12.15
CA ILE A 515 -3.86 23.61 11.67
C ILE A 515 -4.95 24.65 11.41
N THR A 516 -5.74 24.43 10.36
CA THR A 516 -7.03 25.10 10.15
C THR A 516 -8.15 24.24 10.74
N CYS A 517 -8.91 24.77 11.69
CA CYS A 517 -10.01 24.05 12.33
C CYS A 517 -11.17 23.81 11.35
N ALA A 518 -11.62 22.56 11.26
CA ALA A 518 -12.65 22.13 10.32
C ALA A 518 -14.06 22.67 10.64
N PHE A 519 -14.29 23.15 11.87
CA PHE A 519 -15.57 23.75 12.28
C PHE A 519 -15.61 25.26 12.07
N CYS A 520 -14.61 25.97 12.58
CA CYS A 520 -14.64 27.44 12.61
C CYS A 520 -13.76 28.10 11.55
N SER A 521 -13.01 27.32 10.77
CA SER A 521 -12.05 27.79 9.75
C SER A 521 -10.94 28.71 10.29
N LYS A 522 -10.82 28.85 11.61
CA LYS A 522 -9.73 29.60 12.26
C LYS A 522 -8.46 28.75 12.26
N LYS A 523 -7.32 29.43 12.19
CA LYS A 523 -5.99 28.83 12.15
C LYS A 523 -5.38 28.83 13.54
N PHE A 524 -4.81 27.72 13.99
CA PHE A 524 -4.29 27.56 15.34
C PHE A 524 -2.85 27.05 15.30
N CYS A 525 -2.02 27.54 16.22
CA CYS A 525 -0.74 26.91 16.53
C CYS A 525 -0.97 25.61 17.32
N PHE A 526 0.12 24.86 17.57
CA PHE A 526 0.03 23.62 18.35
C PHE A 526 -0.53 23.84 19.76
N TYR A 527 -0.05 24.86 20.49
CA TYR A 527 -0.47 25.11 21.87
C TYR A 527 -1.95 25.43 21.96
N ASP A 528 -2.46 26.33 21.13
CA ASP A 528 -3.88 26.71 21.16
C ASP A 528 -4.82 25.59 20.68
N PHE A 529 -4.36 24.76 19.75
CA PHE A 529 -5.15 23.62 19.29
C PHE A 529 -5.14 22.47 20.30
N PHE A 530 -3.96 22.03 20.73
CA PHE A 530 -3.78 20.80 21.50
C PHE A 530 -3.73 21.07 23.01
N VAL A 531 -2.83 21.95 23.46
CA VAL A 531 -2.63 22.20 24.90
C VAL A 531 -3.85 22.87 25.52
N ASN A 532 -4.33 23.95 24.90
CA ASN A 532 -5.55 24.66 25.30
C ASN A 532 -6.84 23.92 24.90
N TYR A 533 -6.71 22.78 24.21
CA TYR A 533 -7.81 21.86 23.88
C TYR A 533 -8.95 22.52 23.09
N HIS A 534 -8.68 22.85 21.83
CA HIS A 534 -9.65 23.46 20.93
C HIS A 534 -10.73 22.46 20.48
N PHE A 535 -11.81 22.36 21.26
CA PHE A 535 -12.87 21.37 21.10
C PHE A 535 -14.23 22.00 20.75
N HIS A 536 -14.96 21.38 19.82
CA HIS A 536 -16.34 21.77 19.47
C HIS A 536 -17.34 20.74 20.01
N GLY A 537 -18.16 21.12 20.98
CA GLY A 537 -19.12 20.24 21.66
C GLY A 537 -20.48 20.14 21.00
#